data_AF-A0A966B2C9-F1
#
_entry.id   AF-A0A966B2C9-F1
#
_cell.length_a   1.000
_cell.length_b   1.000
_cell.length_c   1.000
_cell.angle_alpha   90.00
_cell.angle_beta   90.00
_cell.angle_gamma   90.00
#
_symmetry.space_group_name_H-M   'P 1'
#
loop_
_entity.id
_entity.type
_entity.pdbx_description
1 polymer ?
#
loop_
_entity_poly.entity_id
_entity_poly.type
_entity_poly.pdbx_seq_one_letter_code
_entity_poly.pdbx_strand_id
1 'polypeptide(L)'
;AIFRCELDGTRVERFSSGERNAQELAFDSYGNLFSMDNDGDYPGEKERALDITEGSEHGWRLNWQWLRKQDFTKISGVSAYNPWMEEKLFLPDREDHAAYITPTIGNFGPGPCGFTSNPGTALTKELADCFFMTNQQNQVRVFKFLPKGASFKFEELKPIKGGIGNTGLAIGPDGALYSASWGSGKGFIFRFDAAAKESHHPAREETQKILQLITKEQNIETLRSWLDSPDQRVRMKGQFELVNRGDEGLEAL
;
A
#
# COMPACT_ATOMS: atom_id res chain seq x y z
N ALA A 1 7.54 7.31 9.52
CA ALA A 1 6.98 6.59 10.68
C ALA A 1 5.50 6.39 10.43
N ILE A 2 5.00 5.19 10.65
CA ILE A 2 3.58 4.86 10.59
C ILE A 2 3.06 4.70 12.02
N PHE A 3 1.84 5.15 12.28
CA PHE A 3 1.19 5.09 13.57
C PHE A 3 -0.06 4.21 13.49
N ARG A 4 -0.40 3.55 14.60
CA ARG A 4 -1.69 2.88 14.78
C ARG A 4 -2.38 3.40 16.04
N CYS A 5 -3.70 3.30 16.09
CA CYS A 5 -4.52 3.71 17.22
C CYS A 5 -5.85 2.94 17.19
N GLU A 6 -6.59 3.00 18.28
CA GLU A 6 -7.98 2.55 18.32
C GLU A 6 -8.87 3.42 17.43
N LEU A 7 -10.05 2.90 17.07
CA LEU A 7 -11.03 3.64 16.25
C LEU A 7 -11.52 4.93 16.93
N ASP A 8 -11.45 5.01 18.26
CA ASP A 8 -11.75 6.22 19.04
C ASP A 8 -10.56 7.19 19.17
N GLY A 9 -9.44 6.88 18.53
CA GLY A 9 -8.20 7.67 18.53
C GLY A 9 -7.34 7.49 19.78
N THR A 10 -7.71 6.61 20.71
CA THR A 10 -6.88 6.29 21.88
C THR A 10 -5.76 5.32 21.53
N ARG A 11 -4.82 5.11 22.47
CA ARG A 11 -3.66 4.22 22.32
C ARG A 11 -2.83 4.49 21.05
N VAL A 12 -2.61 5.76 20.71
CA VAL A 12 -1.74 6.13 19.59
C VAL A 12 -0.32 5.64 19.88
N GLU A 13 0.18 4.78 19.02
CA GLU A 13 1.53 4.25 19.11
C GLU A 13 2.21 4.23 17.75
N ARG A 14 3.54 4.32 17.78
CA ARG A 14 4.36 4.23 16.57
C ARG A 14 4.48 2.77 16.18
N PHE A 15 3.87 2.41 15.06
CA PHE A 15 3.88 1.06 14.51
C PHE A 15 5.21 0.73 13.85
N SER A 16 5.78 1.67 13.07
CA SER A 16 7.07 1.49 12.37
C SER A 16 7.81 2.81 12.19
N SER A 17 9.10 2.74 11.84
CA SER A 17 9.98 3.89 11.63
C SER A 17 10.86 3.71 10.38
N GLY A 18 11.52 4.79 9.95
CA GLY A 18 12.51 4.70 8.87
C GLY A 18 11.94 4.75 7.45
N GLU A 19 10.67 5.10 7.28
CA GLU A 19 10.08 5.48 6.00
C GLU A 19 10.30 6.97 5.74
N ARG A 20 10.43 7.37 4.47
CA ARG A 20 10.55 8.78 4.07
C ARG A 20 9.19 9.42 3.81
N ASN A 21 8.53 8.89 2.80
CA ASN A 21 7.33 9.39 2.17
C ASN A 21 6.59 8.19 1.54
N ALA A 22 6.26 7.24 2.42
CA ALA A 22 5.34 6.13 2.21
C ALA A 22 3.90 6.69 2.19
N GLN A 23 3.48 7.21 1.04
CA GLN A 23 2.30 8.08 0.93
C GLN A 23 0.98 7.34 1.13
N GLU A 24 0.90 6.11 0.63
CA GLU A 24 -0.30 5.30 0.58
C GLU A 24 0.02 3.92 1.16
N LEU A 25 -0.92 3.36 1.92
CA LEU A 25 -0.78 2.08 2.60
C LEU A 25 -1.77 1.08 2.00
N ALA A 26 -1.33 -0.14 1.75
CA ALA A 26 -2.21 -1.20 1.26
C ALA A 26 -1.94 -2.52 1.97
N PHE A 27 -3.01 -3.19 2.37
CA PHE A 27 -2.97 -4.54 2.89
C PHE A 27 -3.19 -5.55 1.77
N ASP A 28 -2.51 -6.69 1.80
CA ASP A 28 -2.94 -7.85 1.03
C ASP A 28 -4.14 -8.55 1.70
N SER A 29 -4.63 -9.62 1.07
CA SER A 29 -5.74 -10.41 1.57
C SER A 29 -5.46 -11.16 2.87
N TYR A 30 -4.18 -11.28 3.27
CA TYR A 30 -3.69 -11.97 4.46
C TYR A 30 -3.39 -11.02 5.63
N GLY A 31 -3.45 -9.70 5.40
CA GLY A 31 -3.19 -8.69 6.43
C GLY A 31 -1.75 -8.22 6.51
N ASN A 32 -0.89 -8.53 5.53
CA ASN A 32 0.44 -7.95 5.43
C ASN A 32 0.34 -6.50 4.93
N LEU A 33 1.10 -5.59 5.53
CA LEU A 33 1.06 -4.16 5.23
C LEU A 33 2.21 -3.76 4.32
N PHE A 34 1.88 -3.14 3.18
CA PHE A 34 2.86 -2.66 2.21
C PHE A 34 2.77 -1.15 1.99
N SER A 35 3.88 -0.57 1.54
CA SER A 35 3.89 0.78 0.98
C SER A 35 5.01 0.98 -0.04
N MET A 36 4.90 2.03 -0.83
CA MET A 36 5.89 2.47 -1.80
C MET A 36 6.48 3.80 -1.32
N ASP A 37 7.76 3.80 -0.98
CA ASP A 37 8.44 4.88 -0.30
C ASP A 37 9.37 5.65 -1.25
N ASN A 38 9.21 6.98 -1.31
CA ASN A 38 10.02 7.83 -2.19
C ASN A 38 11.45 8.02 -1.64
N ASP A 39 12.39 8.34 -2.54
CA ASP A 39 13.81 8.56 -2.25
C ASP A 39 14.11 9.99 -1.77
N GLY A 40 15.30 10.25 -1.24
CA GLY A 40 15.78 11.57 -0.81
C GLY A 40 16.25 12.52 -1.91
N ASP A 41 15.95 12.24 -3.19
CA ASP A 41 16.41 13.01 -4.36
C ASP A 41 17.95 13.01 -4.56
N TYR A 42 18.67 12.01 -4.06
CA TYR A 42 20.11 11.89 -4.28
C TYR A 42 20.44 11.13 -5.59
N PRO A 43 21.49 11.55 -6.33
CA PRO A 43 21.97 10.78 -7.48
C PRO A 43 22.32 9.34 -7.10
N GLY A 44 21.64 8.38 -7.74
CA GLY A 44 21.86 6.95 -7.54
C GLY A 44 21.03 6.32 -6.42
N GLU A 45 20.33 7.11 -5.62
CA GLU A 45 19.30 6.61 -4.70
C GLU A 45 18.13 6.00 -5.48
N LYS A 46 17.31 5.21 -4.79
CA LYS A 46 16.16 4.51 -5.35
C LYS A 46 15.01 4.47 -4.36
N GLU A 47 13.81 4.61 -4.89
CA GLU A 47 12.57 4.36 -4.18
C GLU A 47 12.45 2.89 -3.75
N ARG A 48 11.61 2.63 -2.75
CA ARG A 48 11.62 1.38 -1.99
C ARG A 48 10.21 0.79 -1.91
N ALA A 49 10.09 -0.51 -2.11
CA ALA A 49 8.88 -1.26 -1.78
C ALA A 49 9.05 -1.86 -0.38
N LEU A 50 8.20 -1.49 0.56
CA LEU A 50 8.35 -1.85 1.96
C LEU A 50 7.31 -2.90 2.37
N ASP A 51 7.75 -3.91 3.11
CA ASP A 51 6.93 -4.77 3.95
C ASP A 51 7.03 -4.23 5.38
N ILE A 52 5.90 -3.78 5.95
CA ILE A 52 5.87 -3.01 7.18
C ILE A 52 5.28 -3.90 8.27
N THR A 53 6.12 -4.19 9.26
CA THR A 53 5.74 -5.01 10.43
C THR A 53 5.80 -4.18 11.70
N GLU A 54 5.18 -4.68 12.77
CA GLU A 54 5.23 -4.00 14.06
C GLU A 54 6.67 -3.88 14.56
N GLY A 55 7.09 -2.64 14.84
CA GLY A 55 8.44 -2.31 15.27
C GLY A 55 9.48 -2.24 14.15
N SER A 56 9.10 -2.39 12.87
CA SER A 56 10.06 -2.33 11.77
C SER A 56 10.75 -0.96 11.69
N GLU A 57 12.02 -0.99 11.30
CA GLU A 57 12.86 0.19 11.15
C GLU A 57 13.51 0.17 9.76
N HIS A 58 13.01 1.00 8.85
CA HIS A 58 13.45 1.04 7.46
C HIS A 58 14.62 2.02 7.21
N GLY A 59 15.26 2.52 8.26
CA GLY A 59 16.48 3.31 8.20
C GLY A 59 16.28 4.80 7.98
N TRP A 60 15.41 5.25 7.06
CA TRP A 60 15.35 6.65 6.61
C TRP A 60 15.28 7.68 7.75
N ARG A 61 16.02 8.79 7.61
CA ARG A 61 16.02 9.92 8.54
C ARG A 61 15.93 11.23 7.77
N LEU A 62 15.14 12.18 8.30
CA LEU A 62 14.93 13.49 7.68
C LEU A 62 16.24 14.24 7.39
N ASN A 63 17.21 14.18 8.32
CA ASN A 63 18.50 14.85 8.14
C ASN A 63 19.26 14.36 6.90
N TRP A 64 19.06 13.10 6.48
CA TRP A 64 19.72 12.56 5.30
C TRP A 64 19.38 13.34 4.02
N GLN A 65 18.14 13.82 3.85
CA GLN A 65 17.76 14.65 2.70
C GLN A 65 18.59 15.94 2.58
N TRP A 66 18.99 16.49 3.72
CA TRP A 66 19.56 17.84 3.81
C TRP A 66 21.07 17.86 4.03
N LEU A 67 21.72 16.72 4.29
CA LEU A 67 23.14 16.67 4.65
C LEU A 67 24.08 17.33 3.62
N ARG A 68 23.77 17.35 2.32
CA ARG A 68 24.55 18.13 1.32
C ARG A 68 24.09 19.57 1.12
N LYS A 69 22.90 19.94 1.61
CA LYS A 69 22.27 21.25 1.42
C LYS A 69 22.48 22.22 2.60
N GLN A 70 23.16 21.80 3.67
CA GLN A 70 23.29 22.61 4.88
C GLN A 70 24.56 23.48 4.90
N ASP A 71 24.40 24.67 5.51
CA ASP A 71 25.50 25.52 5.97
C ASP A 71 26.45 24.81 6.94
N PHE A 72 26.09 23.64 7.47
CA PHE A 72 26.92 22.85 8.39
C PHE A 72 28.31 22.53 7.82
N THR A 73 28.41 22.06 6.57
CA THR A 73 29.72 21.80 5.92
C THR A 73 30.54 23.09 5.81
N LYS A 74 29.87 24.21 5.49
CA LYS A 74 30.48 25.54 5.37
C LYS A 74 30.95 26.09 6.71
N ILE A 75 30.21 25.84 7.80
CA ILE A 75 30.50 26.32 9.16
C ILE A 75 31.52 25.43 9.87
N SER A 76 31.41 24.11 9.73
CA SER A 76 32.22 23.13 10.46
C SER A 76 33.53 22.77 9.75
N GLY A 77 33.63 22.97 8.43
CA GLY A 77 34.75 22.49 7.61
C GLY A 77 34.81 20.96 7.46
N VAL A 78 33.84 20.23 8.00
CA VAL A 78 33.74 18.77 7.88
C VAL A 78 32.93 18.43 6.64
N SER A 79 33.45 17.53 5.80
CA SER A 79 32.72 17.02 4.64
C SER A 79 31.40 16.39 5.07
N ALA A 80 30.32 16.65 4.32
CA ALA A 80 29.04 16.01 4.57
C ALA A 80 29.15 14.49 4.36
N TYR A 81 29.01 13.72 5.44
CA TYR A 81 28.87 12.27 5.39
C TYR A 81 27.39 11.90 5.52
N ASN A 82 26.84 11.18 4.54
CA ASN A 82 25.47 10.69 4.57
C ASN A 82 25.46 9.14 4.62
N PRO A 83 25.33 8.53 5.82
CA PRO A 83 25.38 7.08 6.00
C PRO A 83 24.42 6.34 5.08
N TRP A 84 23.22 6.89 4.85
CA TRP A 84 22.23 6.30 3.95
C TRP A 84 22.75 6.05 2.54
N MET A 85 23.48 7.02 2.01
CA MET A 85 24.01 6.97 0.64
C MET A 85 25.31 6.17 0.59
N GLU A 86 26.23 6.44 1.52
CA GLU A 86 27.56 5.81 1.53
C GLU A 86 27.46 4.31 1.83
N GLU A 87 26.61 3.92 2.77
CA GLU A 87 26.35 2.52 3.14
C GLU A 87 25.20 1.92 2.32
N LYS A 88 24.66 2.65 1.33
CA LYS A 88 23.62 2.19 0.39
C LYS A 88 22.43 1.50 1.08
N LEU A 89 21.96 2.06 2.17
CA LEU A 89 20.92 1.47 3.02
C LEU A 89 19.54 1.40 2.31
N PHE A 90 19.37 2.11 1.20
CA PHE A 90 18.17 2.07 0.34
C PHE A 90 18.07 0.82 -0.53
N LEU A 91 19.13 0.03 -0.67
CA LEU A 91 19.12 -1.17 -1.52
C LEU A 91 18.44 -2.36 -0.80
N PRO A 92 18.04 -3.42 -1.53
CA PRO A 92 17.52 -4.62 -0.91
C PRO A 92 18.58 -5.34 -0.05
N ASP A 93 18.13 -6.39 0.64
CA ASP A 93 18.98 -7.22 1.48
C ASP A 93 20.21 -7.76 0.73
N ARG A 94 21.36 -7.75 1.42
CA ARG A 94 22.68 -8.14 0.92
C ARG A 94 23.60 -8.48 2.10
N GLU A 95 24.70 -9.17 1.84
CA GLU A 95 25.59 -9.71 2.88
C GLU A 95 26.16 -8.65 3.84
N ASP A 96 26.43 -7.43 3.34
CA ASP A 96 26.94 -6.29 4.10
C ASP A 96 25.83 -5.30 4.53
N HIS A 97 24.55 -5.70 4.47
CA HIS A 97 23.44 -4.83 4.85
C HIS A 97 23.43 -4.59 6.37
N ALA A 98 23.06 -3.37 6.78
CA ALA A 98 23.02 -3.01 8.19
C ALA A 98 21.98 -3.85 8.96
N ALA A 99 22.44 -4.59 9.98
CA ALA A 99 21.59 -5.50 10.75
C ALA A 99 20.50 -4.81 11.60
N TYR A 100 20.58 -3.49 11.79
CA TYR A 100 19.63 -2.72 12.60
C TYR A 100 18.42 -2.21 11.82
N ILE A 101 18.33 -2.48 10.51
CA ILE A 101 17.20 -2.07 9.67
C ILE A 101 16.50 -3.27 9.03
N THR A 102 15.20 -3.12 8.80
CA THR A 102 14.39 -3.99 7.96
C THR A 102 14.62 -3.61 6.49
N PRO A 103 15.25 -4.47 5.67
CA PRO A 103 15.57 -4.13 4.29
C PRO A 103 14.31 -3.90 3.44
N THR A 104 14.46 -3.14 2.36
CA THR A 104 13.39 -3.02 1.35
C THR A 104 13.20 -4.36 0.62
N ILE A 105 11.96 -4.69 0.25
CA ILE A 105 11.61 -5.84 -0.60
C ILE A 105 12.40 -5.77 -1.92
N GLY A 106 12.49 -4.56 -2.45
CA GLY A 106 13.12 -4.25 -3.72
C GLY A 106 13.14 -2.75 -3.95
N ASN A 107 13.94 -2.29 -4.90
CA ASN A 107 13.84 -0.93 -5.36
C ASN A 107 12.79 -0.79 -6.45
N PHE A 108 11.98 0.26 -6.34
CA PHE A 108 10.95 0.57 -7.34
C PHE A 108 11.41 1.69 -8.28
N GLY A 109 10.74 1.81 -9.42
CA GLY A 109 10.95 2.92 -10.35
C GLY A 109 10.46 4.27 -9.80
N PRO A 110 10.84 5.38 -10.44
CA PRO A 110 10.81 6.68 -9.81
C PRO A 110 9.40 7.20 -9.50
N GLY A 111 9.29 7.93 -8.40
CA GLY A 111 8.14 8.72 -7.99
C GLY A 111 6.85 7.94 -7.76
N PRO A 112 6.80 6.95 -6.85
CA PRO A 112 5.54 6.36 -6.39
C PRO A 112 4.63 7.46 -5.82
N CYS A 113 3.36 7.44 -6.22
CA CYS A 113 2.34 8.38 -5.74
C CYS A 113 1.13 7.63 -5.18
N GLY A 114 0.26 7.12 -6.05
CA GLY A 114 -0.92 6.37 -5.64
C GLY A 114 -0.57 4.89 -5.50
N PHE A 115 -1.10 4.24 -4.46
CA PHE A 115 -0.87 2.81 -4.23
C PHE A 115 -2.11 2.17 -3.58
N THR A 116 -2.55 1.03 -4.10
CA THR A 116 -3.67 0.27 -3.53
C THR A 116 -3.57 -1.20 -3.92
N SER A 117 -4.24 -2.07 -3.19
CA SER A 117 -4.38 -3.49 -3.51
C SER A 117 -5.75 -3.79 -4.10
N ASN A 118 -5.82 -4.84 -4.91
CA ASN A 118 -7.10 -5.45 -5.22
C ASN A 118 -7.65 -6.13 -3.94
N PRO A 119 -8.87 -5.83 -3.50
CA PRO A 119 -9.46 -6.46 -2.31
C PRO A 119 -9.87 -7.92 -2.55
N GLY A 120 -9.72 -8.45 -3.77
CA GLY A 120 -9.96 -9.83 -4.15
C GLY A 120 -10.97 -9.99 -5.30
N THR A 121 -11.90 -9.04 -5.47
CA THR A 121 -12.97 -9.15 -6.49
C THR A 121 -13.04 -7.96 -7.45
N ALA A 122 -12.09 -7.03 -7.38
CA ALA A 122 -12.06 -5.90 -8.29
C ALA A 122 -11.51 -6.28 -9.66
N LEU A 123 -11.92 -5.54 -10.69
CA LEU A 123 -11.53 -5.75 -12.09
C LEU A 123 -11.81 -7.18 -12.56
N THR A 124 -10.77 -7.95 -12.92
CA THR A 124 -10.84 -9.32 -13.43
C THR A 124 -10.27 -10.32 -12.43
N LYS A 125 -10.57 -11.61 -12.61
CA LYS A 125 -10.09 -12.69 -11.71
C LYS A 125 -8.56 -12.77 -11.63
N GLU A 126 -7.89 -12.49 -12.74
CA GLU A 126 -6.42 -12.58 -12.85
C GLU A 126 -5.72 -11.50 -12.01
N LEU A 127 -6.43 -10.40 -11.72
CA LEU A 127 -5.92 -9.26 -10.97
C LEU A 127 -6.23 -9.32 -9.47
N ALA A 128 -6.90 -10.37 -8.97
CA ALA A 128 -7.39 -10.47 -7.58
C ALA A 128 -6.30 -10.28 -6.51
N ASP A 129 -5.08 -10.76 -6.75
CA ASP A 129 -3.93 -10.63 -5.82
C ASP A 129 -2.93 -9.56 -6.25
N CYS A 130 -3.35 -8.64 -7.12
CA CYS A 130 -2.45 -7.60 -7.63
C CYS A 130 -2.53 -6.31 -6.79
N PHE A 131 -1.40 -5.63 -6.77
CA PHE A 131 -1.26 -4.25 -6.34
C PHE A 131 -1.18 -3.34 -7.56
N PHE A 132 -1.64 -2.11 -7.35
CA PHE A 132 -1.66 -1.05 -8.34
C PHE A 132 -0.87 0.13 -7.81
N MET A 133 -0.03 0.71 -8.65
CA MET A 133 0.71 1.91 -8.29
C MET A 133 0.77 2.91 -9.44
N THR A 134 0.60 4.18 -9.14
CA THR A 134 0.87 5.27 -10.09
C THR A 134 2.22 5.90 -9.81
N ASN A 135 2.85 6.35 -10.88
CA ASN A 135 3.97 7.28 -10.84
C ASN A 135 3.71 8.39 -11.86
N GLN A 136 4.71 9.22 -12.14
CA GLN A 136 4.62 10.28 -13.14
C GLN A 136 4.48 9.78 -14.60
N GLN A 137 4.27 8.48 -14.82
CA GLN A 137 3.98 7.92 -16.12
C GLN A 137 2.45 7.79 -16.28
N ASN A 138 1.93 8.05 -17.48
CA ASN A 138 0.49 7.94 -17.79
C ASN A 138 0.02 6.48 -17.90
N GLN A 139 0.21 5.74 -16.80
CA GLN A 139 -0.15 4.33 -16.63
C GLN A 139 -0.31 4.01 -15.14
N VAL A 140 -0.98 2.89 -14.87
CA VAL A 140 -0.98 2.22 -13.57
C VAL A 140 -0.10 0.98 -13.70
N ARG A 141 0.95 0.91 -12.87
CA ARG A 141 1.78 -0.30 -12.74
C ARG A 141 1.01 -1.35 -11.97
N VAL A 142 1.17 -2.60 -12.39
CA VAL A 142 0.48 -3.76 -11.81
C VAL A 142 1.55 -4.76 -11.39
N PHE A 143 1.48 -5.26 -10.17
CA PHE A 143 2.45 -6.23 -9.67
C PHE A 143 1.86 -7.08 -8.54
N LYS A 144 2.53 -8.18 -8.20
CA LYS A 144 2.21 -9.01 -7.03
C LYS A 144 3.38 -9.04 -6.08
N PHE A 145 3.13 -9.05 -4.78
CA PHE A 145 4.12 -9.46 -3.79
C PHE A 145 4.02 -10.98 -3.58
N LEU A 146 5.13 -11.68 -3.78
CA LEU A 146 5.24 -13.11 -3.66
C LEU A 146 6.14 -13.43 -2.45
N PRO A 147 5.74 -14.36 -1.56
CA PRO A 147 6.56 -14.75 -0.43
C PRO A 147 7.96 -15.23 -0.85
N LYS A 148 8.98 -14.83 -0.09
CA LYS A 148 10.39 -15.23 -0.25
C LYS A 148 11.05 -15.28 1.13
N GLY A 149 11.12 -16.47 1.73
CA GLY A 149 11.65 -16.62 3.08
C GLY A 149 10.78 -15.87 4.09
N ALA A 150 11.41 -15.03 4.91
CA ALA A 150 10.72 -14.15 5.87
C ALA A 150 10.36 -12.76 5.30
N SER A 151 10.38 -12.60 3.98
CA SER A 151 10.03 -11.35 3.29
C SER A 151 9.33 -11.67 1.97
N PHE A 152 9.34 -10.72 1.03
CA PHE A 152 8.68 -10.81 -0.26
C PHE A 152 9.66 -10.54 -1.41
N LYS A 153 9.20 -10.81 -2.63
CA LYS A 153 9.70 -10.23 -3.87
C LYS A 153 8.49 -9.70 -4.63
N PHE A 154 8.65 -8.67 -5.47
CA PHE A 154 7.56 -8.27 -6.37
C PHE A 154 7.79 -8.78 -7.79
N GLU A 155 6.70 -9.14 -8.47
CA GLU A 155 6.66 -9.52 -9.87
C GLU A 155 5.78 -8.54 -10.65
N GLU A 156 6.34 -7.89 -11.68
CA GLU A 156 5.61 -6.92 -12.50
C GLU A 156 4.78 -7.59 -13.59
N LEU A 157 3.55 -7.11 -13.72
CA LEU A 157 2.61 -7.50 -14.77
C LEU A 157 2.49 -6.36 -15.79
N LYS A 158 1.76 -6.63 -16.87
CA LYS A 158 1.48 -5.64 -17.91
C LYS A 158 0.76 -4.42 -17.27
N PRO A 159 1.30 -3.20 -17.43
CA PRO A 159 0.68 -2.01 -16.87
C PRO A 159 -0.64 -1.67 -17.59
N ILE A 160 -1.57 -1.06 -16.86
CA ILE A 160 -2.81 -0.51 -17.41
C ILE A 160 -2.50 0.88 -17.94
N LYS A 161 -2.67 1.09 -19.24
CA LYS A 161 -2.39 2.38 -19.88
C LYS A 161 -3.55 3.36 -19.66
N GLY A 162 -3.23 4.64 -19.52
CA GLY A 162 -4.22 5.71 -19.48
C GLY A 162 -4.09 6.63 -18.26
N GLY A 163 -5.00 7.60 -18.19
CA GLY A 163 -4.92 8.71 -17.26
C GLY A 163 -3.83 9.72 -17.63
N ILE A 164 -3.72 10.78 -16.83
CA ILE A 164 -2.73 11.86 -17.00
C ILE A 164 -2.30 12.32 -15.62
N GLY A 165 -1.03 12.20 -15.25
CA GLY A 165 -0.57 12.67 -13.92
C GLY A 165 -1.38 12.04 -12.78
N ASN A 166 -1.48 10.71 -12.78
CA ASN A 166 -2.25 9.93 -11.81
C ASN A 166 -1.55 9.97 -10.43
N THR A 167 -2.23 10.41 -9.38
CA THR A 167 -1.61 10.68 -8.06
C THR A 167 -2.13 9.82 -6.92
N GLY A 168 -3.38 9.37 -6.96
CA GLY A 168 -3.99 8.55 -5.91
C GLY A 168 -4.86 7.46 -6.53
N LEU A 169 -4.98 6.31 -5.86
CA LEU A 169 -5.72 5.15 -6.35
C LEU A 169 -6.73 4.66 -5.31
N ALA A 170 -7.91 4.25 -5.78
CA ALA A 170 -8.90 3.60 -4.93
C ALA A 170 -9.72 2.59 -5.73
N ILE A 171 -10.13 1.50 -5.08
CA ILE A 171 -11.08 0.53 -5.65
C ILE A 171 -12.50 0.89 -5.22
N GLY A 172 -13.38 1.11 -6.19
CA GLY A 172 -14.79 1.42 -5.93
C GLY A 172 -15.57 0.21 -5.40
N PRO A 173 -16.74 0.42 -4.76
CA PRO A 173 -17.67 -0.66 -4.43
C PRO A 173 -18.18 -1.40 -5.67
N ASP A 174 -18.20 -0.73 -6.82
CA ASP A 174 -18.52 -1.32 -8.12
C ASP A 174 -17.39 -2.22 -8.67
N GLY A 175 -16.25 -2.31 -7.97
CA GLY A 175 -15.09 -3.11 -8.35
C GLY A 175 -14.19 -2.50 -9.44
N ALA A 176 -14.43 -1.26 -9.87
CA ALA A 176 -13.52 -0.57 -10.78
C ALA A 176 -12.36 0.10 -10.03
N LEU A 177 -11.24 0.31 -10.71
CA LEU A 177 -10.11 1.07 -10.19
C LEU A 177 -10.27 2.55 -10.58
N TYR A 178 -10.18 3.44 -9.61
CA TYR A 178 -10.27 4.88 -9.80
C TYR A 178 -8.92 5.52 -9.52
N SER A 179 -8.56 6.52 -10.31
CA SER A 179 -7.41 7.36 -10.07
C SER A 179 -7.82 8.81 -9.93
N ALA A 180 -7.33 9.46 -8.87
CA ALA A 180 -7.22 10.91 -8.82
C ALA A 180 -6.07 11.34 -9.72
N SER A 181 -6.24 12.46 -10.41
CA SER A 181 -5.29 12.97 -11.39
C SER A 181 -5.27 14.49 -11.39
N TRP A 182 -4.10 15.06 -11.69
CA TRP A 182 -3.91 16.50 -11.87
C TRP A 182 -3.13 16.79 -13.14
N GLY A 183 -3.63 17.73 -13.95
CA GLY A 183 -2.95 18.16 -15.16
C GLY A 183 -3.62 19.38 -15.81
N SER A 184 -2.83 20.21 -16.48
CA SER A 184 -3.33 21.39 -17.22
C SER A 184 -4.18 22.33 -16.36
N GLY A 185 -3.84 22.48 -15.07
CA GLY A 185 -4.52 23.37 -14.13
C GLY A 185 -5.88 22.87 -13.61
N LYS A 186 -6.24 21.60 -13.84
CA LYS A 186 -7.48 21.01 -13.33
C LYS A 186 -7.28 19.58 -12.82
N GLY A 187 -8.17 19.16 -11.92
CA GLY A 187 -8.25 17.79 -11.42
C GLY A 187 -9.17 16.92 -12.28
N PHE A 188 -8.88 15.62 -12.31
CA PHE A 188 -9.69 14.59 -12.98
C PHE A 188 -9.85 13.36 -12.10
N ILE A 189 -10.92 12.61 -12.34
CA ILE A 189 -11.07 11.23 -11.87
C ILE A 189 -11.12 10.33 -13.10
N PHE A 190 -10.15 9.42 -13.20
CA PHE A 190 -10.15 8.37 -14.22
C PHE A 190 -10.71 7.09 -13.64
N ARG A 191 -11.53 6.39 -14.43
CA ARG A 191 -12.05 5.06 -14.13
C ARG A 191 -11.37 4.05 -15.07
N PHE A 192 -10.71 3.07 -14.48
CA PHE A 192 -10.10 1.94 -15.17
C PHE A 192 -10.93 0.70 -14.90
N ASP A 193 -11.37 0.04 -15.96
CA ASP A 193 -12.20 -1.16 -15.86
C ASP A 193 -11.99 -2.06 -17.08
N ALA A 194 -12.35 -3.33 -16.94
CA ALA A 194 -12.44 -4.24 -18.07
C ALA A 194 -13.68 -3.86 -18.91
N ALA A 195 -13.47 -3.66 -20.22
CA ALA A 195 -14.51 -3.19 -21.13
C ALA A 195 -15.67 -4.19 -21.27
N ALA A 196 -15.36 -5.48 -21.23
CA ALA A 196 -16.32 -6.56 -21.35
C ALA A 196 -16.74 -7.04 -19.96
N LYS A 197 -18.05 -7.11 -19.70
CA LYS A 197 -18.61 -7.42 -18.38
C LYS A 197 -18.34 -8.87 -17.99
N GLU A 198 -18.30 -9.77 -18.97
CA GLU A 198 -17.94 -11.18 -18.83
C GLU A 198 -16.49 -11.40 -18.34
N SER A 199 -15.62 -10.40 -18.50
CA SER A 199 -14.25 -10.44 -17.98
C SER A 199 -14.16 -10.04 -16.51
N HIS A 200 -15.24 -9.55 -15.91
CA HIS A 200 -15.25 -9.14 -14.51
C HIS A 200 -15.06 -10.35 -13.59
N HIS A 201 -14.49 -10.12 -12.40
CA HIS A 201 -14.42 -11.18 -11.39
C HIS A 201 -15.84 -11.73 -11.12
N PRO A 202 -16.07 -13.05 -11.10
CA PRO A 202 -17.42 -13.63 -10.98
C PRO A 202 -18.19 -13.18 -9.72
N ALA A 203 -17.49 -12.97 -8.61
CA ALA A 203 -18.06 -12.49 -7.36
C ALA A 203 -18.27 -10.95 -7.27
N ARG A 204 -17.90 -10.18 -8.30
CA ARG A 204 -17.88 -8.71 -8.26
C ARG A 204 -19.27 -8.11 -8.04
N GLU A 205 -20.29 -8.59 -8.76
CA GLU A 205 -21.66 -8.08 -8.61
C GLU A 205 -22.23 -8.37 -7.23
N GLU A 206 -21.99 -9.57 -6.71
CA GLU A 206 -22.45 -9.95 -5.37
C GLU A 206 -21.74 -9.15 -4.29
N THR A 207 -20.42 -8.95 -4.44
CA THR A 207 -19.63 -8.07 -3.57
C THR A 207 -20.20 -6.66 -3.56
N GLN A 208 -20.52 -6.09 -4.73
CA GLN A 208 -21.11 -4.75 -4.81
C GLN A 208 -22.42 -4.66 -4.02
N LYS A 209 -23.31 -5.67 -4.14
CA LYS A 209 -24.57 -5.70 -3.38
C LYS A 209 -24.30 -5.76 -1.88
N ILE A 210 -23.43 -6.66 -1.42
CA ILE A 210 -23.11 -6.82 0.00
C ILE A 210 -22.53 -5.54 0.59
N LEU A 211 -21.62 -4.87 -0.12
CA LEU A 211 -21.01 -3.63 0.35
C LEU A 211 -22.04 -2.52 0.59
N GLN A 212 -23.16 -2.52 -0.15
CA GLN A 212 -24.26 -1.56 0.00
C GLN A 212 -25.22 -1.88 1.16
N LEU A 213 -25.19 -3.10 1.70
CA LEU A 213 -26.07 -3.48 2.82
C LEU A 213 -25.71 -2.75 4.11
N ILE A 214 -26.72 -2.51 4.95
CA ILE A 214 -26.53 -2.00 6.31
C ILE A 214 -26.17 -3.19 7.20
N THR A 215 -24.93 -3.23 7.69
CA THR A 215 -24.39 -4.37 8.43
C THR A 215 -25.17 -4.68 9.72
N LYS A 216 -25.61 -3.64 10.42
CA LYS A 216 -26.39 -3.74 11.68
C LYS A 216 -27.73 -4.45 11.52
N GLU A 217 -28.27 -4.49 10.30
CA GLU A 217 -29.57 -5.12 10.00
C GLU A 217 -29.43 -6.61 9.63
N GLN A 218 -28.20 -7.11 9.48
CA GLN A 218 -27.97 -8.49 9.09
C GLN A 218 -27.97 -9.44 10.30
N ASN A 219 -28.47 -10.66 10.11
CA ASN A 219 -28.39 -11.70 11.15
C ASN A 219 -26.96 -12.29 11.27
N ILE A 220 -26.71 -13.01 12.36
CA ILE A 220 -25.40 -13.60 12.68
C ILE A 220 -24.96 -14.56 11.57
N GLU A 221 -25.87 -15.38 11.04
CA GLU A 221 -25.57 -16.37 10.00
C GLU A 221 -25.07 -15.70 8.71
N THR A 222 -25.68 -14.56 8.34
CA THR A 222 -25.27 -13.77 7.18
C THR A 222 -23.90 -13.16 7.40
N LEU A 223 -23.66 -12.53 8.55
CA LEU A 223 -22.36 -11.93 8.87
C LEU A 223 -21.24 -12.97 8.89
N ARG A 224 -21.51 -14.15 9.46
CA ARG A 224 -20.56 -15.28 9.44
C ARG A 224 -20.25 -15.74 8.02
N SER A 225 -21.27 -15.83 7.15
CA SER A 225 -21.06 -16.20 5.74
C SER A 225 -20.17 -15.20 4.97
N TRP A 226 -20.13 -13.94 5.40
CA TRP A 226 -19.27 -12.93 4.77
C TRP A 226 -17.79 -13.12 5.08
N LEU A 227 -17.43 -13.85 6.14
CA LEU A 227 -16.03 -14.14 6.50
C LEU A 227 -15.35 -15.04 5.46
N ASP A 228 -16.13 -15.85 4.73
CA ASP A 228 -15.64 -16.69 3.63
C ASP A 228 -15.58 -15.95 2.28
N SER A 229 -15.95 -14.67 2.25
CA SER A 229 -15.96 -13.89 1.01
C SER A 229 -14.56 -13.77 0.41
N PRO A 230 -14.41 -13.87 -0.93
CA PRO A 230 -13.14 -13.56 -1.58
C PRO A 230 -12.75 -12.09 -1.44
N ASP A 231 -13.71 -11.18 -1.18
CA ASP A 231 -13.42 -9.75 -1.01
C ASP A 231 -13.11 -9.39 0.45
N GLN A 232 -11.91 -8.84 0.69
CA GLN A 232 -11.44 -8.42 2.01
C GLN A 232 -12.39 -7.41 2.67
N ARG A 233 -12.98 -6.49 1.91
CA ARG A 233 -13.86 -5.46 2.48
C ARG A 233 -15.15 -6.07 3.00
N VAL A 234 -15.66 -7.11 2.33
CA VAL A 234 -16.83 -7.88 2.79
C VAL A 234 -16.50 -8.66 4.07
N ARG A 235 -15.33 -9.33 4.12
CA ARG A 235 -14.86 -10.02 5.34
C ARG A 235 -14.77 -9.05 6.52
N MET A 236 -14.10 -7.91 6.33
CA MET A 236 -13.96 -6.88 7.38
C MET A 236 -15.30 -6.30 7.81
N LYS A 237 -16.21 -6.05 6.87
CA LYS A 237 -17.57 -5.56 7.16
C LYS A 237 -18.32 -6.53 8.07
N GLY A 238 -18.26 -7.84 7.78
CA GLY A 238 -18.86 -8.88 8.63
C GLY A 238 -18.19 -8.99 10.00
N GLN A 239 -16.86 -9.11 10.00
CA GLN A 239 -16.04 -9.26 11.20
C GLN A 239 -16.26 -8.12 12.21
N PHE A 240 -16.20 -6.85 11.77
CA PHE A 240 -16.33 -5.73 12.70
C PHE A 240 -17.72 -5.64 13.33
N GLU A 241 -18.77 -6.01 12.59
CA GLU A 241 -20.11 -6.08 13.20
C GLU A 241 -20.22 -7.23 14.19
N LEU A 242 -19.66 -8.40 13.91
CA LEU A 242 -19.63 -9.50 14.88
C LEU A 242 -18.89 -9.06 16.14
N VAL A 243 -17.74 -8.41 16.02
CA VAL A 243 -17.02 -7.85 17.18
C VAL A 243 -17.87 -6.86 17.97
N ASN A 244 -18.64 -6.00 17.29
CA ASN A 244 -19.53 -5.04 17.96
C ASN A 244 -20.68 -5.72 18.73
N ARG A 245 -21.03 -6.96 18.41
CA ARG A 245 -22.09 -7.75 19.09
C ARG A 245 -21.60 -8.49 20.34
N GLY A 246 -20.31 -8.38 20.68
CA GLY A 246 -19.76 -9.00 21.89
C GLY A 246 -19.88 -10.52 21.87
N ASP A 247 -20.40 -11.11 22.96
CA ASP A 247 -20.46 -12.56 23.17
C ASP A 247 -21.19 -13.29 22.03
N GLU A 248 -22.34 -12.77 21.55
CA GLU A 248 -23.09 -13.37 20.44
C GLU A 248 -22.28 -13.42 19.14
N GLY A 249 -21.47 -12.39 18.90
CA GLY A 249 -20.60 -12.34 17.73
C GLY A 249 -19.38 -13.24 17.88
N LEU A 250 -18.83 -13.36 19.09
CA LEU A 250 -17.72 -14.25 19.40
C LEU A 250 -18.11 -15.72 19.23
N GLU A 251 -19.32 -16.13 19.61
CA GLU A 251 -19.83 -17.49 19.37
C GLU A 251 -19.94 -17.85 17.88
N ALA A 252 -19.97 -16.86 16.99
CA ALA A 252 -20.11 -17.04 15.56
C ALA A 252 -18.77 -17.09 14.79
N LEU A 253 -17.66 -16.70 15.41
CA LEU A 253 -16.29 -16.71 14.84
C LEU A 253 -15.63 -18.09 15.00
#